data_AF-W2W3X1-F1
#
_entry.id   AF-W2W3X1-F1
#
_cell.length_a   1.000
_cell.length_b   1.000
_cell.length_c   1.000
_cell.angle_alpha   90.00
_cell.angle_beta   90.00
_cell.angle_gamma   90.00
#
_symmetry.space_group_name_H-M   'P 1'
#
loop_
_entity.id
_entity.type
_entity.pdbx_description
1 polymer ?
#
loop_
_entity_poly.entity_id
_entity_poly.type
_entity_poly.pdbx_seq_one_letter_code
_entity_poly.pdbx_strand_id
1 'polypeptide(L)'
;MLGDHWDRDRRHRWRRYRTRWRLWLLSHRRRLLVAVSCLLIFTALKLWQSFLSYRRRQAWNVPPLSPHQIQTFTSSLWLETQHYEPNTRGIVLPLFDDIALLGFSLILELRRLQVPLPIEIPHCGDLSLNLQKKMHNQDSSVTFYDVCERAANAAIEQRQLFCVDLDHCHHKFRSFDIKVLAVVFSKFQEIMLLDADTLFFQNPMTLWDTSKYKSTGTLFFNDRISYELSYLAKRTTSDENVGALHQFLASFDVSPYRNFGIINTERRPEPPRTLGLEFSFLPSEFLLNSHVWRLRSGHQMDSSLMLWNKAQQPRATIILASFVSLNGLPIVPSYGDKELYWLACELAETAYEFSDYAVGTVGWELLTEGRQNDGVLCGDALQHYPVQRNPAKGPGADVEPLYINSDNILEWGRDSRRLYRTAARPAELYPGSFTERKLLQTCPFDVTTMELAPMEVMLLAQRQQLYDVVAGWMDESGMWWNPFD
;
A
#
# COMPACT_ATOMS: atom_id res chain seq x y z
N MET A 1 -23.23 -67.79 -14.36
CA MET A 1 -24.37 -66.87 -14.54
C MET A 1 -24.80 -66.30 -13.19
N LEU A 2 -24.07 -65.30 -12.67
CA LEU A 2 -24.32 -64.65 -11.37
C LEU A 2 -24.72 -63.17 -11.56
N GLY A 3 -25.51 -62.90 -12.61
CA GLY A 3 -25.88 -61.55 -13.04
C GLY A 3 -27.23 -61.02 -12.52
N ASP A 4 -28.16 -61.88 -12.10
CA ASP A 4 -29.56 -61.45 -11.87
C ASP A 4 -29.98 -61.22 -10.42
N HIS A 5 -29.13 -61.53 -9.43
CA HIS A 5 -29.47 -61.34 -8.01
C HIS A 5 -29.04 -59.99 -7.42
N TRP A 6 -28.17 -59.24 -8.08
CA TRP A 6 -27.64 -57.95 -7.61
C TRP A 6 -28.53 -56.73 -7.93
N ASP A 7 -29.49 -56.85 -8.85
CA ASP A 7 -30.27 -55.72 -9.37
C ASP A 7 -31.66 -55.55 -8.70
N ARG A 8 -32.15 -56.54 -7.96
CA ARG A 8 -33.40 -56.41 -7.17
C ARG A 8 -33.19 -55.69 -5.83
N ASP A 9 -32.03 -55.85 -5.21
CA ASP A 9 -31.78 -55.32 -3.86
C ASP A 9 -31.42 -53.81 -3.84
N ARG A 10 -30.83 -53.29 -4.93
CA ARG A 10 -30.65 -51.83 -5.14
C ARG A 10 -31.99 -51.09 -5.28
N ARG A 11 -32.96 -51.69 -6.00
CA ARG A 11 -34.29 -51.07 -6.22
C ARG A 11 -35.12 -50.97 -4.94
N HIS A 12 -35.01 -51.93 -4.02
CA HIS A 12 -35.70 -51.86 -2.72
C HIS A 12 -35.04 -50.88 -1.73
N ARG A 13 -33.70 -50.81 -1.68
CA ARG A 13 -32.98 -49.80 -0.87
C ARG A 13 -33.27 -48.37 -1.36
N TRP A 14 -33.29 -48.14 -2.67
CA TRP A 14 -33.66 -46.85 -3.26
C TRP A 14 -35.10 -46.44 -2.96
N ARG A 15 -36.07 -47.37 -3.01
CA ARG A 15 -37.46 -47.08 -2.65
C ARG A 15 -37.60 -46.66 -1.18
N ARG A 16 -36.96 -47.36 -0.22
CA ARG A 16 -36.98 -46.95 1.20
C ARG A 16 -36.31 -45.60 1.44
N TYR A 17 -35.17 -45.32 0.82
CA TYR A 17 -34.51 -44.01 0.89
C TYR A 17 -35.43 -42.90 0.37
N ARG A 18 -36.08 -43.12 -0.77
CA ARG A 18 -37.01 -42.17 -1.39
C ARG A 18 -38.27 -41.91 -0.55
N THR A 19 -38.72 -42.89 0.24
CA THR A 19 -39.89 -42.74 1.13
C THR A 19 -39.52 -41.99 2.41
N ARG A 20 -38.35 -42.27 3.02
CA ARG A 20 -37.83 -41.53 4.18
C ARG A 20 -37.51 -40.07 3.84
N TRP A 21 -36.92 -39.82 2.68
CA TRP A 21 -36.69 -38.46 2.17
C TRP A 21 -37.98 -37.69 1.94
N ARG A 22 -39.03 -38.33 1.40
CA ARG A 22 -40.35 -37.69 1.22
C ARG A 22 -41.00 -37.33 2.57
N LEU A 23 -40.94 -38.21 3.56
CA LEU A 23 -41.47 -37.95 4.91
C LEU A 23 -40.67 -36.86 5.65
N TRP A 24 -39.35 -36.84 5.45
CA TRP A 24 -38.47 -35.77 5.98
C TRP A 24 -38.79 -34.41 5.35
N LEU A 25 -38.93 -34.35 4.02
CA LEU A 25 -39.32 -33.14 3.31
C LEU A 25 -40.72 -32.64 3.73
N LEU A 26 -41.68 -33.55 3.93
CA LEU A 26 -43.03 -33.19 4.38
C LEU A 26 -43.05 -32.67 5.82
N SER A 27 -42.28 -33.27 6.73
CA SER A 27 -42.18 -32.83 8.14
C SER A 27 -41.42 -31.50 8.29
N HIS A 28 -40.51 -31.17 7.37
CA HIS A 28 -39.71 -29.94 7.40
C HIS A 28 -40.16 -28.89 6.38
N ARG A 29 -41.27 -29.11 5.66
CA ARG A 29 -41.77 -28.26 4.56
C ARG A 29 -41.92 -26.80 4.93
N ARG A 30 -42.48 -26.50 6.12
CA ARG A 30 -42.64 -25.12 6.60
C ARG A 30 -41.29 -24.43 6.85
N ARG A 31 -40.33 -25.13 7.47
CA ARG A 31 -38.98 -24.60 7.72
C ARG A 31 -38.21 -24.38 6.42
N LEU A 32 -38.32 -25.31 5.47
CA LEU A 32 -37.73 -25.17 4.13
C LEU A 32 -38.34 -24.01 3.33
N LEU A 33 -39.67 -23.81 3.39
CA LEU A 33 -40.32 -22.66 2.75
C LEU A 33 -39.86 -21.34 3.34
N VAL A 34 -39.77 -21.22 4.67
CA VAL A 34 -39.26 -20.01 5.33
C VAL A 34 -37.80 -19.75 4.93
N ALA A 35 -36.95 -20.78 4.96
CA ALA A 35 -35.55 -20.64 4.56
C ALA A 35 -35.41 -20.19 3.10
N VAL A 36 -36.17 -20.78 2.18
CA VAL A 36 -36.18 -20.39 0.75
C VAL A 36 -36.70 -18.96 0.58
N SER A 37 -37.76 -18.57 1.28
CA SER A 37 -38.27 -17.19 1.26
C SER A 37 -37.25 -16.18 1.80
N CYS A 38 -36.58 -16.48 2.91
CA CYS A 38 -35.51 -15.64 3.45
C CYS A 38 -34.34 -15.52 2.46
N LEU A 39 -33.93 -16.62 1.82
CA LEU A 39 -32.92 -16.61 0.77
C LEU A 39 -33.34 -15.76 -0.43
N LEU A 40 -34.59 -15.87 -0.89
CA LEU A 40 -35.12 -15.07 -1.99
C LEU A 40 -35.20 -13.57 -1.66
N ILE A 41 -35.59 -13.23 -0.42
CA ILE A 41 -35.60 -11.83 0.05
C ILE A 41 -34.17 -11.30 0.12
N PHE A 42 -33.23 -12.08 0.66
CA PHE A 42 -31.82 -11.70 0.75
C PHE A 42 -31.18 -11.51 -0.63
N THR A 43 -31.47 -12.41 -1.59
CA THR A 43 -30.97 -12.26 -2.96
C THR A 43 -31.60 -11.06 -3.66
N ALA A 44 -32.91 -10.83 -3.50
CA ALA A 44 -33.58 -9.64 -4.03
C ALA A 44 -33.00 -8.35 -3.45
N LEU A 45 -32.73 -8.29 -2.14
CA LEU A 45 -32.07 -7.16 -1.48
C LEU A 45 -30.65 -6.93 -2.01
N LYS A 46 -29.84 -7.99 -2.17
CA LYS A 46 -28.51 -7.88 -2.76
C LYS A 46 -28.54 -7.40 -4.21
N LEU A 47 -29.47 -7.90 -5.02
CA LEU A 47 -29.64 -7.46 -6.41
C LEU A 47 -30.10 -5.99 -6.47
N TRP A 48 -31.01 -5.60 -5.60
CA TRP A 48 -31.47 -4.21 -5.48
C TRP A 48 -30.33 -3.28 -5.04
N GLN A 49 -29.56 -3.66 -4.02
CA GLN A 49 -28.36 -2.92 -3.60
C GLN A 49 -27.34 -2.81 -4.73
N SER A 50 -27.07 -3.90 -5.45
CA SER A 50 -26.16 -3.90 -6.60
C SER A 50 -26.65 -2.98 -7.72
N PHE A 51 -27.95 -3.00 -8.01
CA PHE A 51 -28.58 -2.10 -9.00
C PHE A 51 -28.50 -0.62 -8.57
N LEU A 52 -28.79 -0.31 -7.31
CA LEU A 52 -28.65 1.04 -6.77
C LEU A 52 -27.19 1.53 -6.83
N SER A 53 -26.24 0.66 -6.47
CA SER A 53 -24.81 0.96 -6.58
C SER A 53 -24.36 1.16 -8.03
N TYR A 54 -24.87 0.36 -8.96
CA TYR A 54 -24.63 0.53 -10.40
C TYR A 54 -25.18 1.87 -10.90
N ARG A 55 -26.43 2.21 -10.56
CA ARG A 55 -27.01 3.51 -10.91
C ARG A 55 -26.24 4.69 -10.32
N ARG A 56 -25.79 4.59 -9.06
CA ARG A 56 -24.94 5.62 -8.44
C ARG A 56 -23.61 5.79 -9.19
N ARG A 57 -22.95 4.68 -9.54
CA ARG A 57 -21.72 4.74 -10.35
C ARG A 57 -21.94 5.39 -11.72
N GLN A 58 -23.09 5.14 -12.37
CA GLN A 58 -23.43 5.84 -13.61
C GLN A 58 -23.65 7.35 -13.42
N ALA A 59 -24.07 7.78 -12.23
CA ALA A 59 -24.28 9.20 -11.91
C ALA A 59 -22.96 9.97 -11.70
N TRP A 60 -21.85 9.30 -11.38
CA TRP A 60 -20.53 9.90 -11.25
C TRP A 60 -19.85 10.17 -12.60
N ASN A 61 -20.62 10.58 -13.60
CA ASN A 61 -20.08 10.94 -14.90
C ASN A 61 -19.32 12.29 -14.80
N VAL A 62 -18.02 12.25 -15.03
CA VAL A 62 -17.15 13.44 -14.96
C VAL A 62 -16.80 13.86 -16.38
N PRO A 63 -17.30 15.02 -16.86
CA PRO A 63 -17.02 15.47 -18.21
C PRO A 63 -15.53 15.83 -18.36
N PRO A 64 -14.93 15.58 -19.55
CA PRO A 64 -13.54 15.91 -19.81
C PRO A 64 -13.31 17.43 -19.70
N LEU A 65 -12.10 17.80 -19.30
CA LEU A 65 -11.69 19.20 -19.19
C LEU A 65 -11.23 19.74 -20.55
N SER A 66 -11.67 20.95 -20.90
CA SER A 66 -11.04 21.71 -21.98
C SER A 66 -9.66 22.23 -21.57
N PRO A 67 -8.76 22.60 -22.51
CA PRO A 67 -7.42 23.08 -22.17
C PRO A 67 -7.38 24.24 -21.18
N HIS A 68 -8.31 25.20 -21.29
CA HIS A 68 -8.40 26.30 -20.34
C HIS A 68 -8.81 25.82 -18.94
N GLN A 69 -9.77 24.89 -18.86
CA GLN A 69 -10.20 24.32 -17.58
C GLN A 69 -9.10 23.47 -16.93
N ILE A 70 -8.21 22.82 -17.71
CA ILE A 70 -7.05 22.10 -17.17
C ILE A 70 -6.15 23.04 -16.37
N GLN A 71 -5.86 24.24 -16.89
CA GLN A 71 -5.01 25.21 -16.19
C GLN A 71 -5.63 25.67 -14.87
N THR A 72 -6.93 26.00 -14.87
CA THR A 72 -7.64 26.48 -13.68
C THR A 72 -7.84 25.35 -12.65
N PHE A 73 -8.14 24.13 -13.12
CA PHE A 73 -8.20 22.94 -12.28
C PHE A 73 -6.86 22.66 -11.59
N THR A 74 -5.78 22.68 -12.36
CA THR A 74 -4.41 22.52 -11.85
C THR A 74 -4.11 23.61 -10.80
N SER A 75 -4.45 24.87 -11.08
CA SER A 75 -4.23 25.95 -10.12
C SER A 75 -5.05 25.80 -8.82
N SER A 76 -6.24 25.21 -8.87
CA SER A 76 -7.05 24.95 -7.68
C SER A 76 -6.52 23.75 -6.89
N LEU A 77 -6.11 22.70 -7.60
CA LEU A 77 -5.46 21.54 -7.00
C LEU A 77 -4.16 21.95 -6.30
N TRP A 78 -3.37 22.85 -6.89
CA TRP A 78 -2.21 23.47 -6.26
C TRP A 78 -2.56 24.07 -4.89
N LEU A 79 -3.61 24.88 -4.80
CA LEU A 79 -3.99 25.52 -3.53
C LEU A 79 -4.24 24.49 -2.43
N GLU A 80 -4.92 23.39 -2.74
CA GLU A 80 -5.16 22.30 -1.78
C GLU A 80 -3.86 21.70 -1.25
N THR A 81 -2.85 21.56 -2.11
CA THR A 81 -1.52 21.06 -1.69
C THR A 81 -0.73 22.01 -0.80
N GLN A 82 -1.09 23.30 -0.77
CA GLN A 82 -0.37 24.34 -0.02
C GLN A 82 -0.88 24.52 1.42
N HIS A 83 -1.90 23.77 1.83
CA HIS A 83 -2.44 23.83 3.18
C HIS A 83 -1.58 23.06 4.19
N TYR A 84 -0.36 23.56 4.45
CA TYR A 84 0.54 23.06 5.50
C TYR A 84 1.16 24.19 6.31
N GLU A 85 1.59 23.86 7.52
CA GLU A 85 2.28 24.77 8.43
C GLU A 85 3.79 24.70 8.19
N PRO A 86 4.46 25.83 7.87
CA PRO A 86 5.90 25.81 7.59
C PRO A 86 6.72 25.31 8.78
N ASN A 87 7.83 24.63 8.49
CA ASN A 87 8.77 24.08 9.50
C ASN A 87 8.15 23.06 10.47
N THR A 88 7.04 22.44 10.10
CA THR A 88 6.42 21.36 10.89
C THR A 88 6.79 20.00 10.33
N ARG A 89 6.95 19.04 11.25
CA ARG A 89 7.23 17.65 10.95
C ARG A 89 6.28 16.76 11.72
N GLY A 90 5.77 15.72 11.08
CA GLY A 90 4.88 14.78 11.73
C GLY A 90 4.72 13.47 10.99
N ILE A 91 4.04 12.53 11.64
CA ILE A 91 3.72 11.22 11.09
C ILE A 91 2.27 11.26 10.60
N VAL A 92 2.04 10.69 9.43
CA VAL A 92 0.69 10.52 8.87
C VAL A 92 0.43 9.03 8.79
N LEU A 93 -0.64 8.58 9.45
CA LEU A 93 -1.00 7.16 9.58
C LEU A 93 -2.50 7.01 9.31
N PRO A 94 -2.92 6.83 8.04
CA PRO A 94 -4.32 6.64 7.72
C PRO A 94 -4.85 5.36 8.37
N LEU A 95 -6.02 5.42 9.02
CA LEU A 95 -6.63 4.27 9.69
C LEU A 95 -8.14 4.23 9.46
N PHE A 96 -8.69 3.03 9.55
CA PHE A 96 -10.11 2.72 9.65
C PHE A 96 -10.32 1.68 10.75
N ASP A 97 -11.58 1.40 11.12
CA ASP A 97 -11.91 0.59 12.29
C ASP A 97 -11.17 -0.76 12.36
N ASP A 98 -11.11 -1.54 11.28
CA ASP A 98 -10.56 -2.92 11.34
C ASP A 98 -9.03 -2.96 11.57
N ILE A 99 -8.29 -1.91 11.20
CA ILE A 99 -6.84 -1.82 11.41
C ILE A 99 -6.46 -0.83 12.52
N ALA A 100 -7.43 -0.19 13.17
CA ALA A 100 -7.16 0.87 14.14
C ALA A 100 -6.33 0.38 15.32
N LEU A 101 -6.62 -0.79 15.88
CA LEU A 101 -5.87 -1.33 17.01
C LEU A 101 -4.42 -1.65 16.63
N LEU A 102 -4.22 -2.10 15.38
CA LEU A 102 -2.89 -2.34 14.85
C LEU A 102 -2.12 -1.02 14.68
N GLY A 103 -2.76 0.02 14.13
CA GLY A 103 -2.16 1.35 14.05
C GLY A 103 -1.84 1.96 15.41
N PHE A 104 -2.72 1.81 16.41
CA PHE A 104 -2.48 2.32 17.76
C PHE A 104 -1.30 1.62 18.44
N SER A 105 -1.12 0.31 18.21
CA SER A 105 0.07 -0.38 18.75
C SER A 105 1.38 0.12 18.10
N LEU A 106 1.34 0.56 16.83
CA LEU A 106 2.44 1.29 16.19
C LEU A 106 2.72 2.63 16.83
N ILE A 107 1.68 3.38 17.19
CA ILE A 107 1.88 4.65 17.90
C ILE A 107 2.60 4.40 19.23
N LEU A 108 2.18 3.39 20.01
CA LEU A 108 2.85 3.04 21.26
C LEU A 108 4.31 2.60 21.04
N GLU A 109 4.58 1.83 19.98
CA GLU A 109 5.93 1.41 19.59
C GLU A 109 6.81 2.61 19.26
N LEU A 110 6.32 3.56 18.45
CA LEU A 110 7.02 4.80 18.13
C LEU A 110 7.34 5.61 19.40
N ARG A 111 6.41 5.70 20.36
CA ARG A 111 6.68 6.35 21.65
C ARG A 111 7.75 5.62 22.46
N ARG A 112 7.76 4.29 22.47
CA ARG A 112 8.81 3.49 23.10
C ARG A 112 10.18 3.69 22.46
N LEU A 113 10.21 3.87 21.14
CA LEU A 113 11.41 4.24 20.38
C LEU A 113 11.82 5.71 20.55
N GLN A 114 11.14 6.47 21.42
CA GLN A 114 11.40 7.88 21.69
C GLN A 114 11.19 8.78 20.46
N VAL A 115 10.16 8.50 19.68
CA VAL A 115 9.70 9.37 18.59
C VAL A 115 8.68 10.38 19.17
N PRO A 116 9.02 11.68 19.27
CA PRO A 116 8.16 12.67 19.95
C PRO A 116 7.21 13.40 18.99
N LEU A 117 7.15 12.99 17.72
CA LEU A 117 6.43 13.72 16.68
C LEU A 117 4.90 13.65 16.87
N PRO A 118 4.17 14.73 16.54
CA PRO A 118 2.71 14.67 16.41
C PRO A 118 2.30 13.71 15.29
N ILE A 119 1.10 13.14 15.42
CA ILE A 119 0.58 12.15 14.47
C ILE A 119 -0.80 12.60 13.97
N GLU A 120 -0.96 12.61 12.65
CA GLU A 120 -2.24 12.80 11.96
C GLU A 120 -2.78 11.46 11.48
N ILE A 121 -4.04 11.16 11.82
CA ILE A 121 -4.78 9.96 11.42
C ILE A 121 -5.96 10.40 10.55
N PRO A 122 -5.74 10.52 9.23
CA PRO A 122 -6.84 10.71 8.29
C PRO A 122 -7.64 9.41 8.13
N HIS A 123 -8.96 9.53 8.13
CA HIS A 123 -9.90 8.44 7.85
C HIS A 123 -10.94 8.91 6.81
N CYS A 124 -11.79 8.00 6.32
CA CYS A 124 -12.77 8.28 5.26
C CYS A 124 -14.20 7.95 5.76
N GLY A 125 -14.58 8.55 6.89
CA GLY A 125 -15.84 8.28 7.58
C GLY A 125 -15.98 6.86 8.16
N ASP A 126 -14.89 6.11 8.25
CA ASP A 126 -14.81 4.68 8.59
C ASP A 126 -13.94 4.38 9.82
N LEU A 127 -13.64 5.41 10.62
CA LEU A 127 -13.03 5.28 11.93
C LEU A 127 -13.96 5.84 13.01
N SER A 128 -14.43 4.99 13.90
CA SER A 128 -15.41 5.31 14.93
C SER A 128 -14.89 6.33 15.96
N LEU A 129 -15.75 7.27 16.34
CA LEU A 129 -15.43 8.30 17.34
C LEU A 129 -15.00 7.71 18.69
N ASN A 130 -15.42 6.48 19.02
CA ASN A 130 -15.00 5.80 20.23
C ASN A 130 -13.50 5.44 20.19
N LEU A 131 -13.03 4.86 19.09
CA LEU A 131 -11.60 4.56 18.90
C LEU A 131 -10.76 5.83 18.88
N GLN A 132 -11.23 6.86 18.17
CA GLN A 132 -10.56 8.17 18.13
C GLN A 132 -10.39 8.76 19.53
N LYS A 133 -11.47 8.79 20.34
CA LYS A 133 -11.43 9.30 21.72
C LYS A 133 -10.50 8.49 22.62
N LYS A 134 -10.53 7.15 22.51
CA LYS A 134 -9.66 6.28 23.31
C LYS A 134 -8.19 6.56 23.03
N MET A 135 -7.78 6.62 21.77
CA MET A 135 -6.39 6.94 21.43
C MET A 135 -6.03 8.38 21.81
N HIS A 136 -6.89 9.36 21.54
CA HIS A 136 -6.62 10.76 21.90
C HIS A 136 -6.44 10.96 23.42
N ASN A 137 -7.20 10.23 24.25
CA ASN A 137 -7.03 10.25 25.70
C ASN A 137 -5.71 9.63 26.17
N GLN A 138 -5.13 8.71 25.39
CA GLN A 138 -3.85 8.06 25.67
C GLN A 138 -2.67 8.89 25.16
N ASP A 139 -2.82 9.55 24.01
CA ASP A 139 -1.83 10.44 23.42
C ASP A 139 -2.52 11.63 22.74
N SER A 140 -2.50 12.78 23.42
CA SER A 140 -3.12 14.01 22.93
C SER A 140 -2.41 14.64 21.74
N SER A 141 -1.21 14.16 21.37
CA SER A 141 -0.51 14.57 20.14
C SER A 141 -1.00 13.85 18.89
N VAL A 142 -1.92 12.89 19.05
CA VAL A 142 -2.61 12.21 17.96
C VAL A 142 -3.89 12.96 17.61
N THR A 143 -4.04 13.27 16.32
CA THR A 143 -5.16 14.02 15.78
C THR A 143 -5.87 13.22 14.69
N PHE A 144 -7.20 13.26 14.68
CA PHE A 144 -8.03 12.52 13.75
C PHE A 144 -8.83 13.51 12.90
N TYR A 145 -9.04 13.18 11.63
CA TYR A 145 -9.95 13.94 10.77
C TYR A 145 -10.46 13.12 9.59
N ASP A 146 -11.64 13.47 9.12
CA ASP A 146 -12.20 12.91 7.90
C ASP A 146 -11.57 13.59 6.67
N VAL A 147 -10.70 12.88 5.97
CA VAL A 147 -10.04 13.40 4.76
C VAL A 147 -10.97 13.32 3.54
N CYS A 148 -11.96 12.43 3.55
CA CYS A 148 -12.93 12.30 2.49
C CYS A 148 -13.96 13.45 2.50
N GLU A 149 -14.34 13.94 3.68
CA GLU A 149 -15.09 15.19 3.79
C GLU A 149 -14.30 16.38 3.25
N ARG A 150 -13.00 16.49 3.55
CA ARG A 150 -12.15 17.55 2.97
C ARG A 150 -12.08 17.45 1.45
N ALA A 151 -11.83 16.25 0.92
CA ALA A 151 -11.74 16.01 -0.51
C ALA A 151 -13.07 16.23 -1.27
N ALA A 152 -14.22 15.94 -0.64
CA ALA A 152 -15.55 16.19 -1.20
C ALA A 152 -15.94 17.68 -1.19
N ASN A 153 -15.29 18.49 -0.35
CA ASN A 153 -15.49 19.94 -0.27
C ASN A 153 -14.47 20.74 -1.11
N ALA A 154 -13.41 20.09 -1.60
CA ALA A 154 -12.38 20.70 -2.43
C ALA A 154 -12.90 20.87 -3.88
N ALA A 155 -13.27 22.10 -4.24
CA ALA A 155 -13.93 22.43 -5.50
C ALA A 155 -13.37 23.70 -6.15
N ILE A 156 -13.50 23.76 -7.48
CA ILE A 156 -13.36 24.97 -8.28
C ILE A 156 -14.72 25.36 -8.84
N GLU A 157 -15.23 26.53 -8.45
CA GLU A 157 -16.59 26.98 -8.78
C GLU A 157 -17.64 25.91 -8.44
N GLN A 158 -18.17 25.20 -9.44
CA GLN A 158 -19.16 24.12 -9.29
C GLN A 158 -18.59 22.73 -9.61
N ARG A 159 -17.28 22.63 -9.87
CA ARG A 159 -16.60 21.38 -10.22
C ARG A 159 -15.73 20.90 -9.06
N GLN A 160 -15.99 19.68 -8.62
CA GLN A 160 -15.18 19.04 -7.58
C GLN A 160 -13.81 18.59 -8.07
N LEU A 161 -12.82 18.60 -7.18
CA LEU A 161 -11.44 18.23 -7.49
C LEU A 161 -11.17 16.72 -7.36
N PHE A 162 -11.65 16.05 -6.31
CA PHE A 162 -11.27 14.65 -6.03
C PHE A 162 -12.40 13.64 -6.22
N CYS A 163 -13.63 14.02 -5.88
CA CYS A 163 -14.82 13.17 -5.95
C CYS A 163 -16.06 14.06 -6.13
N VAL A 164 -17.11 13.56 -6.78
CA VAL A 164 -18.28 14.40 -7.13
C VAL A 164 -19.20 14.68 -5.94
N ASP A 165 -19.15 13.81 -4.94
CA ASP A 165 -19.84 13.88 -3.67
C ASP A 165 -19.12 12.97 -2.65
N LEU A 166 -19.57 13.01 -1.39
CA LEU A 166 -18.98 12.22 -0.31
C LEU A 166 -19.10 10.70 -0.54
N ASP A 167 -20.20 10.23 -1.14
CA ASP A 167 -20.41 8.81 -1.48
C ASP A 167 -19.35 8.33 -2.51
N HIS A 168 -19.03 9.16 -3.51
CA HIS A 168 -17.96 8.90 -4.45
C HIS A 168 -16.59 8.90 -3.74
N CYS A 169 -16.36 9.83 -2.83
CA CYS A 169 -15.14 9.85 -2.03
C CYS A 169 -14.98 8.57 -1.22
N HIS A 170 -16.02 8.11 -0.51
CA HIS A 170 -16.00 6.83 0.20
C HIS A 170 -15.70 5.65 -0.72
N HIS A 171 -16.30 5.62 -1.92
CA HIS A 171 -16.05 4.52 -2.86
C HIS A 171 -14.61 4.50 -3.39
N LYS A 172 -14.03 5.67 -3.64
CA LYS A 172 -12.69 5.81 -4.22
C LYS A 172 -11.59 5.66 -3.17
N PHE A 173 -11.75 6.32 -2.02
CA PHE A 173 -10.71 6.52 -1.02
C PHE A 173 -10.86 5.65 0.23
N ARG A 174 -11.86 4.76 0.34
CA ARG A 174 -11.76 3.61 1.27
C ARG A 174 -10.92 2.50 0.64
N SER A 175 -9.70 2.89 0.26
CA SER A 175 -8.72 2.12 -0.50
C SER A 175 -7.33 2.68 -0.20
N PHE A 176 -6.29 2.11 -0.81
CA PHE A 176 -4.92 2.60 -0.70
C PHE A 176 -4.77 4.08 -1.12
N ASP A 177 -5.62 4.58 -2.02
CA ASP A 177 -5.57 5.97 -2.51
C ASP A 177 -5.80 7.01 -1.41
N ILE A 178 -6.33 6.61 -0.23
CA ILE A 178 -6.45 7.51 0.93
C ILE A 178 -5.11 8.11 1.33
N LYS A 179 -4.01 7.36 1.15
CA LYS A 179 -2.66 7.80 1.49
C LYS A 179 -2.23 9.02 0.67
N VAL A 180 -2.69 9.12 -0.57
CA VAL A 180 -2.46 10.30 -1.40
C VAL A 180 -3.17 11.52 -0.82
N LEU A 181 -4.45 11.38 -0.45
CA LEU A 181 -5.18 12.46 0.22
C LEU A 181 -4.56 12.82 1.57
N ALA A 182 -4.07 11.82 2.30
CA ALA A 182 -3.39 12.00 3.57
C ALA A 182 -2.16 12.90 3.42
N VAL A 183 -1.33 12.70 2.39
CA VAL A 183 -0.19 13.58 2.08
C VAL A 183 -0.66 14.99 1.68
N VAL A 184 -1.64 15.07 0.78
CA VAL A 184 -2.15 16.36 0.27
C VAL A 184 -2.71 17.23 1.39
N PHE A 185 -3.61 16.68 2.21
CA PHE A 185 -4.36 17.40 3.24
C PHE A 185 -3.70 17.43 4.63
N SER A 186 -2.56 16.74 4.81
CA SER A 186 -1.80 16.82 6.06
C SER A 186 -1.35 18.26 6.33
N LYS A 187 -1.33 18.70 7.59
CA LYS A 187 -0.79 20.02 7.93
C LYS A 187 0.73 20.06 8.03
N PHE A 188 1.40 18.91 7.96
CA PHE A 188 2.86 18.87 8.07
C PHE A 188 3.54 19.30 6.77
N GLN A 189 4.60 20.09 6.91
CA GLN A 189 5.51 20.36 5.79
C GLN A 189 6.33 19.09 5.47
N GLU A 190 6.88 18.45 6.51
CA GLU A 190 7.70 17.24 6.44
C GLU A 190 6.91 16.04 7.01
N ILE A 191 6.53 15.13 6.14
CA ILE A 191 5.67 13.99 6.44
C ILE A 191 6.51 12.71 6.47
N MET A 192 6.28 11.88 7.49
CA MET A 192 6.54 10.43 7.42
C MET A 192 5.20 9.72 7.29
N LEU A 193 4.93 9.16 6.11
CA LEU A 193 3.73 8.37 5.87
C LEU A 193 4.02 6.92 6.26
N LEU A 194 3.13 6.30 7.04
CA LEU A 194 3.26 4.93 7.51
C LEU A 194 2.03 4.09 7.23
N ASP A 195 2.26 2.80 7.02
CA ASP A 195 1.25 1.75 7.12
C ASP A 195 1.08 1.24 8.57
N ALA A 196 -0.13 0.80 8.92
CA ALA A 196 -0.47 0.32 10.26
C ALA A 196 0.30 -0.95 10.65
N ASP A 197 0.54 -1.82 9.68
CA ASP A 197 1.25 -3.10 9.77
C ASP A 197 2.78 -2.96 9.57
N THR A 198 3.31 -1.76 9.86
CA THR A 198 4.76 -1.50 9.96
C THR A 198 5.27 -1.79 11.38
N LEU A 199 6.47 -2.38 11.49
CA LEU A 199 7.22 -2.57 12.74
C LEU A 199 8.66 -2.11 12.57
N PHE A 200 9.16 -1.35 13.53
CA PHE A 200 10.51 -0.81 13.52
C PHE A 200 11.51 -1.61 14.37
N PHE A 201 12.69 -1.85 13.81
CA PHE A 201 13.86 -2.35 14.53
C PHE A 201 14.75 -1.22 15.07
N GLN A 202 14.56 0.00 14.57
CA GLN A 202 15.35 1.17 14.93
C GLN A 202 14.47 2.41 15.00
N ASN A 203 14.90 3.41 15.78
CA ASN A 203 14.24 4.72 15.81
C ASN A 203 14.32 5.37 14.40
N PRO A 204 13.18 5.70 13.76
CA PRO A 204 13.16 6.22 12.40
C PRO A 204 13.50 7.72 12.28
N MET A 205 13.66 8.45 13.40
CA MET A 205 13.98 9.89 13.41
C MET A 205 15.26 10.26 12.64
N THR A 206 16.20 9.33 12.57
CA THR A 206 17.45 9.52 11.84
C THR A 206 17.29 9.54 10.33
N LEU A 207 16.13 9.12 9.78
CA LEU A 207 15.89 9.12 8.33
C LEU A 207 15.89 10.53 7.76
N TRP A 208 15.34 11.50 8.50
CA TRP A 208 15.39 12.92 8.15
C TRP A 208 16.81 13.50 8.18
N ASP A 209 17.74 12.83 8.85
CA ASP A 209 19.13 13.27 8.93
C ASP A 209 20.00 12.78 7.78
N THR A 210 19.50 11.82 6.99
CA THR A 210 20.21 11.30 5.83
C THR A 210 20.46 12.39 4.79
N SER A 211 21.59 12.32 4.10
CA SER A 211 21.88 13.22 2.97
C SER A 211 20.82 13.12 1.89
N LYS A 212 20.34 11.90 1.62
CA LYS A 212 19.25 11.59 0.68
C LYS A 212 17.99 12.43 0.93
N TYR A 213 17.49 12.41 2.18
CA TYR A 213 16.33 13.22 2.54
C TYR A 213 16.65 14.72 2.54
N LYS A 214 17.80 15.15 3.09
CA LYS A 214 18.14 16.57 3.18
C LYS A 214 18.29 17.23 1.81
N SER A 215 18.79 16.50 0.81
CA SER A 215 19.01 17.03 -0.54
C SER A 215 17.74 17.07 -1.40
N THR A 216 16.79 16.17 -1.15
CA THR A 216 15.62 16.00 -2.02
C THR A 216 14.27 16.17 -1.35
N GLY A 217 14.20 16.15 -0.02
CA GLY A 217 12.94 16.18 0.71
C GLY A 217 12.10 14.92 0.55
N THR A 218 12.62 13.89 -0.10
CA THR A 218 11.97 12.59 -0.22
C THR A 218 12.92 11.47 0.17
N LEU A 219 12.35 10.35 0.62
CA LEU A 219 13.08 9.11 0.80
C LEU A 219 12.11 7.95 0.62
N PHE A 220 12.40 7.11 -0.38
CA PHE A 220 11.60 5.95 -0.76
C PHE A 220 12.33 4.64 -0.53
N PHE A 221 11.59 3.53 -0.43
CA PHE A 221 12.14 2.19 -0.25
C PHE A 221 11.79 1.32 -1.45
N ASN A 222 12.69 0.41 -1.81
CA ASN A 222 12.50 -0.46 -2.98
C ASN A 222 11.55 -1.60 -2.61
N ASP A 223 10.62 -1.94 -3.50
CA ASP A 223 9.78 -3.12 -3.36
C ASP A 223 10.50 -4.37 -3.91
N ARG A 224 9.89 -5.53 -3.72
CA ARG A 224 10.35 -6.82 -4.23
C ARG A 224 10.40 -6.77 -5.75
N ILE A 225 11.41 -7.43 -6.31
CA ILE A 225 11.37 -7.84 -7.71
C ILE A 225 10.17 -8.78 -7.86
N SER A 226 9.11 -8.26 -8.46
CA SER A 226 7.82 -8.95 -8.61
C SER A 226 7.70 -9.54 -10.01
N TYR A 227 6.63 -10.32 -10.23
CA TYR A 227 6.37 -10.94 -11.53
C TYR A 227 6.35 -9.91 -12.68
N GLU A 228 7.13 -10.19 -13.71
CA GLU A 228 7.44 -9.37 -14.88
C GLU A 228 6.28 -9.15 -15.87
N LEU A 229 5.07 -9.60 -15.51
CA LEU A 229 3.85 -9.53 -16.34
C LEU A 229 2.73 -8.71 -15.70
N SER A 230 2.98 -8.04 -14.58
CA SER A 230 1.98 -7.27 -13.83
C SER A 230 2.37 -5.79 -13.69
N TYR A 231 1.36 -4.95 -13.45
CA TYR A 231 1.51 -3.53 -13.10
C TYR A 231 2.46 -2.77 -14.05
N LEU A 232 3.54 -2.17 -13.55
CA LEU A 232 4.44 -1.32 -14.33
C LEU A 232 5.11 -2.05 -15.50
N ALA A 233 5.47 -3.33 -15.34
CA ALA A 233 6.13 -4.14 -16.38
C ALA A 233 5.15 -4.90 -17.27
N LYS A 234 3.83 -4.80 -17.04
CA LYS A 234 2.84 -5.50 -17.86
C LYS A 234 3.00 -5.13 -19.34
N ARG A 235 3.41 -6.10 -20.15
CA ARG A 235 3.64 -5.92 -21.58
C ARG A 235 2.34 -5.69 -22.34
N THR A 236 2.46 -4.95 -23.43
CA THR A 236 1.38 -4.82 -24.40
C THR A 236 1.40 -5.98 -25.37
N THR A 237 0.24 -6.35 -25.93
CA THR A 237 0.13 -7.51 -26.81
C THR A 237 0.87 -7.36 -28.13
N SER A 238 1.33 -6.16 -28.47
CA SER A 238 1.94 -5.81 -29.76
C SER A 238 3.46 -5.62 -29.72
N ASP A 239 4.05 -5.29 -28.56
CA ASP A 239 5.50 -5.08 -28.43
C ASP A 239 5.99 -5.53 -27.06
N GLU A 240 6.91 -6.50 -27.05
CA GLU A 240 7.48 -7.07 -25.83
C GLU A 240 8.47 -6.14 -25.11
N ASN A 241 8.94 -5.09 -25.78
CA ASN A 241 9.85 -4.08 -25.23
C ASN A 241 9.11 -2.91 -24.58
N VAL A 242 7.78 -2.85 -24.72
CA VAL A 242 6.95 -1.76 -24.19
C VAL A 242 5.99 -2.29 -23.12
N GLY A 243 6.27 -1.93 -21.88
CA GLY A 243 5.39 -2.16 -20.72
C GLY A 243 4.46 -1.00 -20.38
N ALA A 244 3.53 -1.23 -19.46
CA ALA A 244 2.52 -0.26 -19.02
C ALA A 244 3.13 1.05 -18.47
N LEU A 245 4.27 0.99 -17.77
CA LEU A 245 4.99 2.17 -17.30
C LEU A 245 5.36 3.11 -18.46
N HIS A 246 5.94 2.56 -19.53
CA HIS A 246 6.35 3.34 -20.69
C HIS A 246 5.16 4.05 -21.35
N GLN A 247 4.04 3.34 -21.50
CA GLN A 247 2.83 3.91 -22.09
C GLN A 247 2.22 4.99 -21.21
N PHE A 248 2.14 4.74 -19.89
CA PHE A 248 1.65 5.72 -18.93
C PHE A 248 2.48 7.00 -19.02
N LEU A 249 3.80 6.89 -18.93
CA LEU A 249 4.73 8.03 -19.00
C LEU A 249 4.66 8.79 -20.33
N ALA A 250 4.55 8.07 -21.47
CA ALA A 250 4.41 8.69 -22.79
C ALA A 250 3.06 9.42 -22.96
N SER A 251 2.00 8.93 -22.29
CA SER A 251 0.66 9.52 -22.37
C SER A 251 0.43 10.71 -21.42
N PHE A 252 1.32 10.92 -20.45
CA PHE A 252 1.16 11.99 -19.46
C PHE A 252 1.68 13.32 -20.00
N ASP A 253 0.85 14.35 -20.00
CA ASP A 253 1.25 15.72 -20.35
C ASP A 253 1.68 16.50 -19.09
N VAL A 254 2.98 16.76 -18.97
CA VAL A 254 3.53 17.53 -17.84
C VAL A 254 3.40 19.05 -18.01
N SER A 255 2.97 19.53 -19.19
CA SER A 255 2.93 20.96 -19.52
C SER A 255 2.17 21.83 -18.50
N PRO A 256 1.03 21.40 -17.90
CA PRO A 256 0.31 22.22 -16.91
C PRO A 256 1.07 22.43 -15.60
N TYR A 257 2.07 21.59 -15.32
CA TYR A 257 2.79 21.57 -14.04
C TYR A 257 4.15 22.28 -14.11
N ARG A 258 4.60 22.72 -15.29
CA ARG A 258 5.95 23.29 -15.49
C ARG A 258 6.23 24.58 -14.71
N ASN A 259 5.19 25.31 -14.29
CA ASN A 259 5.34 26.57 -13.56
C ASN A 259 5.61 26.38 -12.06
N PHE A 260 5.47 25.17 -11.51
CA PHE A 260 5.75 24.90 -10.10
C PHE A 260 7.23 24.60 -9.87
N GLY A 261 7.73 24.90 -8.67
CA GLY A 261 9.15 24.72 -8.31
C GLY A 261 9.60 23.26 -8.29
N ILE A 262 10.90 23.06 -8.52
CA ILE A 262 11.58 21.76 -8.45
C ILE A 262 12.89 21.89 -7.70
N ILE A 263 13.43 20.76 -7.29
CA ILE A 263 14.83 20.63 -6.92
C ILE A 263 15.59 20.26 -8.18
N ASN A 264 16.53 21.12 -8.59
CA ASN A 264 17.33 20.89 -9.78
C ASN A 264 18.20 19.63 -9.62
N THR A 265 18.20 18.78 -10.64
CA THR A 265 19.12 17.66 -10.79
C THR A 265 20.29 18.06 -11.68
N GLU A 266 21.50 17.59 -11.40
CA GLU A 266 22.71 18.01 -12.13
C GLU A 266 22.66 17.69 -13.64
N ARG A 267 21.99 16.59 -14.05
CA ARG A 267 21.70 16.28 -15.46
C ARG A 267 20.63 15.20 -15.62
N ARG A 268 19.62 15.43 -16.46
CA ARG A 268 18.64 14.40 -16.87
C ARG A 268 18.93 13.92 -18.31
N PRO A 269 18.99 12.61 -18.58
CA PRO A 269 19.20 12.07 -19.91
C PRO A 269 18.00 12.32 -20.84
N GLU A 270 18.26 12.26 -22.14
CA GLU A 270 17.19 12.24 -23.16
C GLU A 270 16.46 10.89 -23.15
N PRO A 271 15.15 10.86 -23.42
CA PRO A 271 14.41 9.60 -23.55
C PRO A 271 15.01 8.68 -24.62
N PRO A 272 15.14 7.36 -24.35
CA PRO A 272 15.60 6.41 -25.34
C PRO A 272 14.68 6.37 -26.57
N ARG A 273 15.22 6.74 -27.75
CA ARG A 273 14.50 6.70 -29.03
C ARG A 273 14.09 5.30 -29.46
N THR A 274 14.69 4.27 -28.87
CA THR A 274 14.49 2.86 -29.21
C THR A 274 13.08 2.34 -28.91
N LEU A 275 12.32 3.02 -28.05
CA LEU A 275 10.96 2.61 -27.69
C LEU A 275 9.88 3.05 -28.69
N GLY A 276 10.21 3.95 -29.64
CA GLY A 276 9.20 4.51 -30.55
C GLY A 276 8.10 5.33 -29.86
N LEU A 277 8.34 5.77 -28.62
CA LEU A 277 7.44 6.59 -27.81
C LEU A 277 8.00 8.00 -27.66
N GLU A 278 7.12 8.98 -27.65
CA GLU A 278 7.45 10.38 -27.33
C GLU A 278 7.08 10.67 -25.88
N PHE A 279 7.98 11.33 -25.16
CA PHE A 279 7.80 11.69 -23.75
C PHE A 279 7.79 13.21 -23.62
N SER A 280 6.84 13.75 -22.84
CA SER A 280 6.69 15.19 -22.63
C SER A 280 7.65 15.76 -21.56
N PHE A 281 8.51 14.93 -20.97
CA PHE A 281 9.43 15.23 -19.87
C PHE A 281 10.79 14.52 -20.06
N LEU A 282 11.80 14.97 -19.30
CA LEU A 282 13.12 14.34 -19.28
C LEU A 282 13.21 13.30 -18.14
N PRO A 283 13.49 12.01 -18.45
CA PRO A 283 13.61 10.97 -17.43
C PRO A 283 14.84 11.19 -16.54
N SER A 284 14.81 10.67 -15.31
CA SER A 284 16.03 10.59 -14.49
C SER A 284 16.92 9.42 -14.92
N GLU A 285 18.19 9.45 -14.51
CA GLU A 285 19.09 8.31 -14.65
C GLU A 285 18.59 7.08 -13.85
N PHE A 286 17.96 7.30 -12.70
CA PHE A 286 17.35 6.23 -11.92
C PHE A 286 16.26 5.50 -12.73
N LEU A 287 15.32 6.24 -13.33
CA LEU A 287 14.23 5.65 -14.10
C LEU A 287 14.77 4.74 -15.21
N LEU A 288 15.73 5.22 -16.01
CA LEU A 288 16.28 4.45 -17.13
C LEU A 288 17.06 3.19 -16.68
N ASN A 289 17.58 3.20 -15.46
CA ASN A 289 18.31 2.07 -14.87
C ASN A 289 17.44 1.16 -14.01
N SER A 290 16.22 1.58 -13.67
CA SER A 290 15.29 0.86 -12.81
C SER A 290 14.89 -0.50 -13.38
N HIS A 291 14.55 -1.43 -12.48
CA HIS A 291 14.08 -2.76 -12.88
C HIS A 291 12.74 -2.68 -13.62
N VAL A 292 11.89 -1.72 -13.26
CA VAL A 292 10.57 -1.53 -13.91
C VAL A 292 10.69 -0.99 -15.33
N TRP A 293 11.60 -0.06 -15.61
CA TRP A 293 11.87 0.42 -16.98
C TRP A 293 12.44 -0.70 -17.85
N ARG A 294 13.31 -1.55 -17.28
CA ARG A 294 13.88 -2.71 -17.98
C ARG A 294 12.94 -3.91 -18.06
N LEU A 295 11.67 -3.77 -17.65
CA LEU A 295 10.65 -4.83 -17.64
C LEU A 295 11.05 -6.08 -16.84
N ARG A 296 11.84 -5.89 -15.78
CA ARG A 296 12.34 -6.94 -14.88
C ARG A 296 11.45 -7.14 -13.64
N SER A 297 10.68 -6.13 -13.26
CA SER A 297 9.78 -6.15 -12.09
C SER A 297 8.51 -5.36 -12.40
N GLY A 298 7.37 -5.82 -11.89
CA GLY A 298 6.12 -5.04 -11.92
C GLY A 298 6.05 -3.93 -10.87
N HIS A 299 6.98 -3.92 -9.91
CA HIS A 299 7.01 -3.01 -8.76
C HIS A 299 8.37 -2.35 -8.58
N GLN A 300 8.36 -1.09 -8.16
CA GLN A 300 9.57 -0.35 -7.81
C GLN A 300 9.57 0.10 -6.35
N MET A 301 8.45 0.65 -5.87
CA MET A 301 8.40 1.31 -4.57
C MET A 301 7.52 0.59 -3.55
N ASP A 302 8.05 0.44 -2.36
CA ASP A 302 7.35 0.08 -1.12
C ASP A 302 6.83 1.38 -0.47
N SER A 303 5.52 1.48 -0.23
CA SER A 303 4.86 2.64 0.40
C SER A 303 4.41 2.39 1.84
N SER A 304 4.99 1.39 2.51
CA SER A 304 4.76 1.14 3.94
C SER A 304 5.42 2.21 4.81
N LEU A 305 6.53 2.77 4.32
CA LEU A 305 7.20 3.93 4.90
C LEU A 305 7.73 4.82 3.78
N MET A 306 7.40 6.11 3.84
CA MET A 306 8.10 7.11 3.03
C MET A 306 8.23 8.45 3.75
N LEU A 307 9.23 9.24 3.35
CA LEU A 307 9.35 10.63 3.77
C LEU A 307 9.02 11.56 2.59
N TRP A 308 8.32 12.66 2.87
CA TRP A 308 7.91 13.65 1.87
C TRP A 308 7.93 15.07 2.43
N ASN A 309 8.54 16.02 1.73
CA ASN A 309 8.57 17.44 2.10
C ASN A 309 7.81 18.27 1.07
N LYS A 310 6.61 18.75 1.44
CA LYS A 310 5.73 19.50 0.53
C LYS A 310 6.33 20.83 0.06
N ALA A 311 7.13 21.49 0.91
CA ALA A 311 7.79 22.74 0.57
C ALA A 311 8.93 22.55 -0.45
N GLN A 312 9.68 21.44 -0.33
CA GLN A 312 10.76 21.12 -1.27
C GLN A 312 10.25 20.46 -2.56
N GLN A 313 9.10 19.79 -2.51
CA GLN A 313 8.51 19.07 -3.64
C GLN A 313 7.16 19.64 -4.14
N PRO A 314 7.05 20.94 -4.42
CA PRO A 314 5.75 21.55 -4.75
C PRO A 314 5.17 20.99 -6.06
N ARG A 315 5.98 20.86 -7.12
CA ARG A 315 5.52 20.30 -8.40
C ARG A 315 5.15 18.82 -8.30
N ALA A 316 5.93 18.02 -7.57
CA ALA A 316 5.61 16.61 -7.39
C ALA A 316 4.35 16.43 -6.52
N THR A 317 4.12 17.29 -5.51
CA THR A 317 2.95 17.18 -4.63
C THR A 317 1.64 17.42 -5.39
N ILE A 318 1.63 18.40 -6.31
CA ILE A 318 0.45 18.63 -7.15
C ILE A 318 0.26 17.53 -8.22
N ILE A 319 1.32 16.99 -8.81
CA ILE A 319 1.21 15.86 -9.74
C ILE A 319 0.68 14.62 -8.99
N LEU A 320 1.15 14.37 -7.78
CA LEU A 320 0.67 13.31 -6.91
C LEU A 320 -0.84 13.46 -6.63
N ALA A 321 -1.28 14.65 -6.24
CA ALA A 321 -2.70 14.96 -6.07
C ALA A 321 -3.50 14.73 -7.36
N SER A 322 -2.88 15.01 -8.53
CA SER A 322 -3.53 14.93 -9.83
C SER A 322 -3.91 13.49 -10.21
N PHE A 323 -3.12 12.49 -9.79
CA PHE A 323 -3.38 11.07 -10.07
C PHE A 323 -4.69 10.57 -9.47
N VAL A 324 -5.12 11.16 -8.35
CA VAL A 324 -6.37 10.78 -7.67
C VAL A 324 -7.47 11.83 -7.82
N SER A 325 -7.32 12.79 -8.74
CA SER A 325 -8.28 13.87 -8.97
C SER A 325 -9.25 13.57 -10.13
N LEU A 326 -10.22 14.45 -10.36
CA LEU A 326 -11.22 14.41 -11.44
C LEU A 326 -10.78 15.18 -12.69
N ASN A 327 -9.49 15.13 -12.99
CA ASN A 327 -8.87 15.78 -14.16
C ASN A 327 -8.87 14.92 -15.43
N GLY A 328 -9.26 13.64 -15.33
CA GLY A 328 -9.34 12.73 -16.47
C GLY A 328 -8.00 12.16 -16.93
N LEU A 329 -6.96 12.23 -16.09
CA LEU A 329 -5.68 11.60 -16.37
C LEU A 329 -5.78 10.06 -16.38
N PRO A 330 -4.90 9.37 -17.11
CA PRO A 330 -4.83 7.92 -17.08
C PRO A 330 -4.49 7.41 -15.67
N ILE A 331 -5.05 6.26 -15.31
CA ILE A 331 -4.76 5.59 -14.05
C ILE A 331 -3.32 5.07 -14.09
N VAL A 332 -2.55 5.36 -13.04
CA VAL A 332 -1.19 4.84 -12.87
C VAL A 332 -1.25 3.31 -12.79
N PRO A 333 -0.43 2.56 -13.56
CA PRO A 333 -0.46 1.09 -13.54
C PRO A 333 0.21 0.51 -12.29
N SER A 334 -0.38 0.78 -11.12
CA SER A 334 0.14 0.46 -9.79
C SER A 334 -0.74 -0.55 -9.05
N TYR A 335 -0.16 -1.22 -8.05
CA TYR A 335 -0.94 -1.91 -7.03
C TYR A 335 -1.20 -0.93 -5.88
N GLY A 336 -2.42 -0.37 -5.86
CA GLY A 336 -2.75 0.71 -4.93
C GLY A 336 -1.98 1.99 -5.24
N ASP A 337 -1.51 2.64 -4.20
CA ASP A 337 -0.88 3.96 -4.25
C ASP A 337 0.65 3.92 -4.43
N LYS A 338 1.27 2.76 -4.25
CA LYS A 338 2.71 2.69 -3.95
C LYS A 338 3.65 3.28 -5.00
N GLU A 339 3.27 3.21 -6.27
CA GLU A 339 4.10 3.75 -7.37
C GLU A 339 3.84 5.24 -7.63
N LEU A 340 2.78 5.82 -7.04
CA LEU A 340 2.35 7.19 -7.35
C LEU A 340 3.38 8.22 -6.88
N TYR A 341 4.01 8.03 -5.72
CA TYR A 341 4.90 9.06 -5.14
C TYR A 341 6.14 9.32 -5.97
N TRP A 342 6.89 8.28 -6.32
CA TRP A 342 8.11 8.44 -7.11
C TRP A 342 7.81 8.79 -8.57
N LEU A 343 6.70 8.29 -9.14
CA LEU A 343 6.27 8.70 -10.49
C LEU A 343 5.86 10.18 -10.54
N ALA A 344 5.28 10.71 -9.46
CA ALA A 344 5.02 12.13 -9.35
C ALA A 344 6.33 12.95 -9.35
N CYS A 345 7.38 12.46 -8.67
CA CYS A 345 8.70 13.08 -8.74
C CYS A 345 9.34 12.97 -10.13
N GLU A 346 9.18 11.83 -10.82
CA GLU A 346 9.69 11.67 -12.19
C GLU A 346 9.06 12.65 -13.17
N LEU A 347 7.73 12.70 -13.20
CA LEU A 347 6.97 13.61 -14.06
C LEU A 347 7.15 15.08 -13.66
N ALA A 348 7.48 15.36 -12.40
CA ALA A 348 7.87 16.69 -11.97
C ALA A 348 9.25 17.12 -12.48
N GLU A 349 10.08 16.19 -12.97
CA GLU A 349 11.48 16.46 -13.33
C GLU A 349 12.32 16.96 -12.13
N THR A 350 11.93 16.60 -10.90
CA THR A 350 12.59 17.03 -9.64
C THR A 350 13.54 15.96 -9.11
N ALA A 351 14.52 16.33 -8.28
CA ALA A 351 15.38 15.36 -7.60
C ALA A 351 14.59 14.56 -6.55
N TYR A 352 14.86 13.26 -6.42
CA TYR A 352 14.28 12.37 -5.40
C TYR A 352 15.23 11.20 -5.13
N GLU A 353 15.08 10.53 -3.99
CA GLU A 353 16.02 9.48 -3.55
C GLU A 353 15.32 8.20 -3.07
N PHE A 354 15.93 7.06 -3.43
CA PHE A 354 15.58 5.73 -2.91
C PHE A 354 16.66 5.24 -1.93
N SER A 355 16.28 4.30 -1.06
CA SER A 355 17.21 3.44 -0.32
C SER A 355 18.24 2.81 -1.26
N ASP A 356 19.50 2.74 -0.83
CA ASP A 356 20.58 2.08 -1.57
C ASP A 356 20.39 0.55 -1.63
N TYR A 357 19.52 0.01 -0.79
CA TYR A 357 19.32 -1.42 -0.62
C TYR A 357 17.98 -1.90 -1.19
N ALA A 358 18.01 -3.09 -1.79
CA ALA A 358 16.82 -3.84 -2.15
C ALA A 358 16.09 -4.33 -0.89
N VAL A 359 14.79 -4.57 -1.00
CA VAL A 359 14.04 -5.24 0.06
C VAL A 359 14.60 -6.64 0.33
N GLY A 360 14.75 -6.94 1.61
CA GLY A 360 15.07 -8.26 2.13
C GLY A 360 13.82 -9.07 2.50
N THR A 361 14.06 -10.15 3.22
CA THR A 361 12.99 -10.98 3.80
C THR A 361 13.28 -11.30 5.25
N VAL A 362 12.22 -11.34 6.07
CA VAL A 362 12.19 -11.97 7.39
C VAL A 362 11.24 -13.18 7.36
N GLY A 363 11.65 -14.31 7.92
CA GLY A 363 10.81 -15.51 7.90
C GLY A 363 11.41 -16.73 8.59
N TRP A 364 10.61 -17.79 8.72
CA TRP A 364 11.05 -19.10 9.22
C TRP A 364 11.22 -20.15 8.12
N GLU A 365 10.75 -19.89 6.90
CA GLU A 365 10.81 -20.84 5.78
C GLU A 365 12.13 -20.70 5.02
N LEU A 366 13.16 -21.32 5.57
CA LEU A 366 14.49 -21.40 4.97
C LEU A 366 14.54 -22.61 4.01
N LEU A 367 14.37 -22.34 2.70
CA LEU A 367 14.43 -23.40 1.68
C LEU A 367 15.87 -23.86 1.43
N THR A 368 16.82 -22.92 1.47
CA THR A 368 18.26 -23.18 1.37
C THR A 368 19.01 -22.21 2.28
N GLU A 369 19.82 -22.73 3.21
CA GLU A 369 20.76 -21.90 3.99
C GLU A 369 21.83 -21.33 3.05
N GLY A 370 21.99 -20.01 3.04
CA GLY A 370 22.99 -19.34 2.21
C GLY A 370 23.98 -18.54 3.04
N ARG A 371 25.28 -18.77 2.84
CA ARG A 371 26.36 -18.02 3.50
C ARG A 371 27.09 -17.05 2.55
N GLN A 372 26.97 -17.25 1.25
CA GLN A 372 27.62 -16.44 0.21
C GLN A 372 26.68 -16.22 -0.97
N ASN A 373 25.49 -15.67 -0.70
CA ASN A 373 24.46 -15.40 -1.72
C ASN A 373 24.02 -16.65 -2.50
N ASP A 374 23.89 -17.77 -1.80
CA ASP A 374 23.48 -19.08 -2.31
C ASP A 374 22.22 -19.63 -1.64
N GLY A 375 21.57 -18.81 -0.79
CA GLY A 375 20.40 -19.18 -0.02
C GLY A 375 19.07 -18.78 -0.66
N VAL A 376 18.00 -19.29 -0.06
CA VAL A 376 16.61 -18.95 -0.38
C VAL A 376 15.82 -18.91 0.93
N LEU A 377 15.25 -17.75 1.24
CA LEU A 377 14.45 -17.51 2.45
C LEU A 377 13.09 -16.93 2.06
N CYS A 378 12.01 -17.57 2.46
CA CYS A 378 10.64 -17.12 2.23
C CYS A 378 10.06 -16.39 3.46
N GLY A 379 9.29 -15.33 3.21
CA GLY A 379 8.59 -14.60 4.27
C GLY A 379 8.24 -13.15 3.89
N ASP A 380 8.12 -12.31 4.91
CA ASP A 380 7.61 -10.95 4.80
C ASP A 380 8.71 -9.91 4.54
N ALA A 381 8.30 -8.73 4.10
CA ALA A 381 9.22 -7.70 3.59
C ALA A 381 10.06 -7.13 4.74
N LEU A 382 11.38 -7.08 4.54
CA LEU A 382 12.32 -6.49 5.49
C LEU A 382 13.09 -5.39 4.80
N GLN A 383 12.99 -4.16 5.29
CA GLN A 383 13.73 -3.03 4.76
C GLN A 383 14.93 -2.73 5.65
N HIS A 384 16.10 -2.54 5.03
CA HIS A 384 17.32 -2.15 5.73
C HIS A 384 17.41 -0.63 5.87
N TYR A 385 18.32 -0.16 6.72
CA TYR A 385 18.62 1.27 6.77
C TYR A 385 19.06 1.78 5.39
N PRO A 386 18.58 2.94 4.90
CA PRO A 386 18.70 3.33 3.48
C PRO A 386 20.11 3.66 3.00
N VAL A 387 21.10 3.70 3.90
CA VAL A 387 22.51 4.02 3.64
C VAL A 387 23.42 3.22 4.58
N GLN A 388 24.67 2.94 4.15
CA GLN A 388 25.68 2.37 5.05
C GLN A 388 26.15 3.43 6.06
N ARG A 389 25.68 3.33 7.31
CA ARG A 389 26.05 4.28 8.38
C ARG A 389 27.51 4.15 8.82
N ASN A 390 28.14 3.00 8.61
CA ASN A 390 29.56 2.78 8.91
C ASN A 390 30.35 2.51 7.62
N PRO A 391 30.93 3.55 6.99
CA PRO A 391 31.69 3.39 5.76
C PRO A 391 32.88 2.41 5.87
N ALA A 392 33.42 2.20 7.07
CA ALA A 392 34.53 1.28 7.31
C ALA A 392 34.17 -0.19 7.08
N LYS A 393 32.87 -0.55 7.10
CA LYS A 393 32.42 -1.91 6.78
C LYS A 393 32.58 -2.25 5.29
N GLY A 394 32.69 -1.25 4.42
CA GLY A 394 32.76 -1.43 2.97
C GLY A 394 31.38 -1.68 2.31
N PRO A 395 31.33 -1.67 0.97
CA PRO A 395 30.06 -1.69 0.21
C PRO A 395 29.34 -3.05 0.21
N GLY A 396 30.05 -4.15 0.47
CA GLY A 396 29.49 -5.51 0.49
C GLY A 396 29.06 -6.00 1.87
N ALA A 397 29.15 -5.17 2.90
CA ALA A 397 28.78 -5.54 4.25
C ALA A 397 27.28 -5.42 4.50
N ASP A 398 26.77 -6.25 5.40
CA ASP A 398 25.40 -6.19 5.87
C ASP A 398 25.07 -4.82 6.49
N VAL A 399 23.80 -4.43 6.35
CA VAL A 399 23.23 -3.22 6.93
C VAL A 399 22.14 -3.62 7.90
N GLU A 400 22.03 -2.88 8.99
CA GLU A 400 21.06 -3.16 10.03
C GLU A 400 19.63 -3.04 9.49
N PRO A 401 18.72 -3.96 9.88
CA PRO A 401 17.32 -3.87 9.51
C PRO A 401 16.68 -2.62 10.13
N LEU A 402 15.80 -1.95 9.38
CA LEU A 402 15.11 -0.75 9.80
C LEU A 402 13.66 -1.04 10.18
N TYR A 403 12.89 -1.64 9.27
CA TYR A 403 11.49 -1.96 9.51
C TYR A 403 11.04 -3.19 8.71
N ILE A 404 9.92 -3.79 9.11
CA ILE A 404 9.16 -4.76 8.31
C ILE A 404 7.76 -4.24 8.05
N ASN A 405 7.17 -4.69 6.95
CA ASN A 405 5.74 -4.61 6.67
C ASN A 405 5.21 -6.04 6.49
N SER A 406 4.11 -6.37 7.19
CA SER A 406 3.68 -7.76 7.32
C SER A 406 2.22 -7.90 7.75
N ASP A 407 1.45 -8.66 6.98
CA ASP A 407 0.12 -9.15 7.38
C ASP A 407 0.17 -10.04 8.65
N ASN A 408 1.33 -10.61 8.94
CA ASN A 408 1.59 -11.52 10.06
C ASN A 408 2.28 -10.82 11.25
N ILE A 409 2.23 -9.48 11.30
CA ILE A 409 2.89 -8.67 12.34
C ILE A 409 2.56 -9.09 13.78
N LEU A 410 1.38 -9.67 14.01
CA LEU A 410 0.95 -10.17 15.32
C LEU A 410 1.30 -11.65 15.59
N GLU A 411 1.80 -12.36 14.58
CA GLU A 411 2.23 -13.76 14.69
C GLU A 411 3.74 -13.86 14.96
N TRP A 412 4.54 -12.91 14.46
CA TRP A 412 6.00 -12.92 14.60
C TRP A 412 6.45 -12.88 16.06
N GLY A 413 7.03 -13.98 16.54
CA GLY A 413 7.56 -14.10 17.90
C GLY A 413 6.63 -14.81 18.89
N ARG A 414 5.45 -15.30 18.46
CA ARG A 414 4.60 -16.19 19.28
C ARG A 414 5.15 -17.61 19.38
N ASP A 415 5.70 -18.09 18.26
CA ASP A 415 6.23 -19.43 18.17
C ASP A 415 7.70 -19.48 18.61
N SER A 416 8.13 -20.59 19.21
CA SER A 416 9.54 -20.90 19.44
C SER A 416 10.32 -21.19 18.13
N ARG A 417 9.80 -20.76 16.99
CA ARG A 417 10.42 -20.97 15.68
C ARG A 417 11.63 -20.05 15.57
N ARG A 418 12.69 -20.62 15.04
CA ARG A 418 13.89 -19.86 14.69
C ARG A 418 13.57 -18.98 13.48
N LEU A 419 13.75 -17.67 13.66
CA LEU A 419 13.55 -16.68 12.61
C LEU A 419 14.87 -16.33 11.94
N TYR A 420 14.80 -16.16 10.63
CA TYR A 420 15.91 -15.74 9.79
C TYR A 420 15.57 -14.44 9.08
N ARG A 421 16.61 -13.71 8.70
CA ARG A 421 16.53 -12.57 7.79
C ARG A 421 17.53 -12.70 6.67
N THR A 422 17.33 -11.95 5.60
CA THR A 422 18.36 -11.77 4.57
C THR A 422 19.30 -10.62 4.93
N ALA A 423 20.58 -10.76 4.57
CA ALA A 423 21.52 -9.63 4.56
C ALA A 423 21.08 -8.57 3.53
N ALA A 424 21.49 -7.33 3.76
CA ALA A 424 21.26 -6.23 2.82
C ALA A 424 21.96 -6.49 1.47
N ARG A 425 21.33 -6.08 0.37
CA ARG A 425 21.88 -6.18 -0.98
C ARG A 425 21.64 -4.88 -1.76
N PRO A 426 22.52 -4.48 -2.69
CA PRO A 426 22.31 -3.28 -3.50
C PRO A 426 20.97 -3.33 -4.26
N ALA A 427 20.26 -2.21 -4.31
CA ALA A 427 18.97 -2.09 -4.99
C ALA A 427 19.05 -2.41 -6.50
N GLU A 428 20.19 -2.10 -7.12
CA GLU A 428 20.45 -2.33 -8.54
C GLU A 428 20.64 -3.82 -8.92
N LEU A 429 20.85 -4.70 -7.94
CA LEU A 429 21.08 -6.11 -8.18
C LEU A 429 19.78 -6.78 -8.66
N TYR A 430 19.83 -7.39 -9.85
CA TYR A 430 18.77 -8.26 -10.35
C TYR A 430 19.21 -9.73 -10.23
N PRO A 431 18.66 -10.52 -9.30
CA PRO A 431 19.07 -11.91 -9.10
C PRO A 431 18.59 -12.84 -10.23
N GLY A 432 17.54 -12.46 -10.96
CA GLY A 432 16.93 -13.24 -12.05
C GLY A 432 15.40 -13.28 -11.95
N SER A 433 14.75 -13.99 -12.89
CA SER A 433 13.28 -14.13 -12.90
C SER A 433 12.82 -15.17 -11.87
N PHE A 434 11.86 -14.78 -11.02
CA PHE A 434 11.15 -15.69 -10.11
C PHE A 434 10.32 -16.72 -10.88
N THR A 435 9.75 -16.31 -12.02
CA THR A 435 8.97 -17.18 -12.91
C THR A 435 9.84 -18.33 -13.44
N GLU A 436 11.04 -18.00 -13.94
CA GLU A 436 11.99 -19.00 -14.45
C GLU A 436 12.52 -19.92 -13.34
N ARG A 437 12.80 -19.36 -12.15
CA ARG A 437 13.25 -20.11 -10.96
C ARG A 437 12.12 -20.91 -10.29
N LYS A 438 10.87 -20.71 -10.69
CA LYS A 438 9.66 -21.33 -10.09
C LYS A 438 9.56 -21.07 -8.59
N LEU A 439 9.92 -19.87 -8.15
CA LEU A 439 9.82 -19.42 -6.77
C LEU A 439 8.72 -18.36 -6.63
N LEU A 440 8.16 -18.26 -5.43
CA LEU A 440 7.28 -17.14 -5.08
C LEU A 440 8.10 -15.86 -4.91
N GLN A 441 7.54 -14.70 -5.25
CA GLN A 441 8.21 -13.40 -5.06
C GLN A 441 8.56 -13.11 -3.58
N THR A 442 7.89 -13.77 -2.64
CA THR A 442 8.17 -13.74 -1.20
C THR A 442 9.39 -14.57 -0.79
N CYS A 443 9.98 -15.32 -1.73
CA CYS A 443 11.13 -16.21 -1.55
C CYS A 443 12.36 -15.74 -2.33
N PRO A 444 12.97 -14.58 -1.98
CA PRO A 444 14.18 -14.14 -2.64
C PRO A 444 15.27 -15.22 -2.58
N PHE A 445 15.97 -15.36 -3.69
CA PHE A 445 17.05 -16.30 -3.90
C PHE A 445 18.35 -15.57 -4.17
N ASP A 446 19.44 -16.35 -4.18
CA ASP A 446 20.81 -15.88 -4.24
C ASP A 446 21.06 -14.84 -3.11
N VAL A 447 20.59 -15.18 -1.90
CA VAL A 447 20.66 -14.36 -0.67
C VAL A 447 21.63 -14.95 0.34
N THR A 448 22.21 -14.09 1.17
CA THR A 448 22.85 -14.50 2.41
C THR A 448 21.81 -14.46 3.52
N THR A 449 21.64 -15.58 4.23
CA THR A 449 20.64 -15.75 5.29
C THR A 449 21.30 -15.68 6.66
N MET A 450 20.67 -14.99 7.59
CA MET A 450 21.23 -14.69 8.90
C MET A 450 20.21 -14.93 10.02
N GLU A 451 20.74 -15.27 11.20
CA GLU A 451 20.05 -15.22 12.48
C GLU A 451 19.36 -13.87 12.69
N LEU A 452 18.10 -13.79 13.14
CA LEU A 452 17.66 -12.55 13.79
C LEU A 452 18.47 -12.34 15.07
N ALA A 453 18.94 -11.12 15.28
CA ALA A 453 19.62 -10.76 16.51
C ALA A 453 18.64 -10.84 17.70
N PRO A 454 19.11 -11.15 18.93
CA PRO A 454 18.23 -11.23 20.10
C PRO A 454 17.38 -9.97 20.33
N MET A 455 17.92 -8.79 20.03
CA MET A 455 17.19 -7.52 20.12
C MET A 455 16.07 -7.41 19.07
N GLU A 456 16.30 -7.88 17.85
CA GLU A 456 15.31 -7.88 16.77
C GLU A 456 14.13 -8.79 17.16
N VAL A 457 14.41 -10.00 17.67
CA VAL A 457 13.38 -10.94 18.16
C VAL A 457 12.59 -10.32 19.33
N MET A 458 13.28 -9.64 20.24
CA MET A 458 12.62 -8.96 21.37
C MET A 458 11.65 -7.87 20.89
N LEU A 459 12.02 -7.08 19.87
CA LEU A 459 11.14 -6.03 19.31
C LEU A 459 9.90 -6.63 18.61
N LEU A 460 10.06 -7.75 17.89
CA LEU A 460 8.91 -8.50 17.34
C LEU A 460 7.93 -8.94 18.42
N ALA A 461 8.43 -9.50 19.53
CA ALA A 461 7.59 -9.89 20.66
C ALA A 461 6.97 -8.67 21.37
N GLN A 462 7.70 -7.56 21.50
CA GLN A 462 7.20 -6.34 22.12
C GLN A 462 6.02 -5.74 21.36
N ARG A 463 6.04 -5.78 20.02
CA ARG A 463 4.91 -5.32 19.20
C ARG A 463 3.58 -5.96 19.62
N GLN A 464 3.59 -7.27 19.86
CA GLN A 464 2.39 -7.99 20.24
C GLN A 464 1.89 -7.55 21.62
N GLN A 465 2.78 -7.37 22.58
CA GLN A 465 2.43 -6.88 23.91
C GLN A 465 1.76 -5.49 23.84
N LEU A 466 2.25 -4.63 22.94
CA LEU A 466 1.63 -3.32 22.71
C LEU A 466 0.26 -3.44 22.06
N TYR A 467 0.07 -4.40 21.14
CA TYR A 467 -1.25 -4.70 20.58
C TYR A 467 -2.22 -5.20 21.65
N ASP A 468 -1.81 -6.13 22.52
CA ASP A 468 -2.63 -6.66 23.60
C ASP A 468 -3.07 -5.55 24.57
N VAL A 469 -2.20 -4.58 24.86
CA VAL A 469 -2.54 -3.38 25.65
C VAL A 469 -3.66 -2.58 24.98
N VAL A 470 -3.55 -2.32 23.67
CA VAL A 470 -4.54 -1.57 22.92
C VAL A 470 -5.86 -2.34 22.79
N ALA A 471 -5.81 -3.65 22.59
CA ALA A 471 -6.98 -4.52 22.55
C ALA A 471 -7.73 -4.49 23.89
N GLY A 472 -6.99 -4.50 25.02
CA GLY A 472 -7.57 -4.37 26.36
C GLY A 472 -8.36 -3.09 26.58
N TRP A 473 -8.06 -1.99 25.86
CA TRP A 473 -8.87 -0.77 25.92
C TRP A 473 -10.31 -1.00 25.46
N MET A 474 -10.59 -2.02 24.63
CA MET A 474 -11.94 -2.33 24.15
C MET A 474 -12.74 -3.15 25.16
N ASP A 475 -12.09 -4.03 25.91
CA ASP A 475 -12.75 -4.93 26.86
C ASP A 475 -13.24 -4.19 28.11
N GLU A 476 -12.55 -3.13 28.53
CA GLU A 476 -12.96 -2.29 29.67
C GLU A 476 -14.28 -1.52 29.44
N SER A 477 -14.81 -1.49 28.20
CA SER A 477 -16.10 -0.87 27.87
C SER A 477 -17.33 -1.77 27.99
N GLY A 478 -17.21 -3.02 28.46
CA GLY A 478 -18.38 -3.84 28.82
C GLY A 478 -19.31 -4.23 27.67
N MET A 479 -18.79 -4.34 26.44
CA MET A 479 -19.50 -4.98 25.33
C MET A 479 -18.81 -6.30 24.98
N TRP A 480 -19.45 -7.40 25.36
CA TRP A 480 -19.11 -8.73 24.89
C TRP A 480 -19.17 -8.76 23.36
N TRP A 481 -18.01 -8.88 22.72
CA TRP A 481 -17.93 -9.32 21.34
C TRP A 481 -18.33 -10.80 21.29
N ASN A 482 -19.48 -11.09 20.68
CA ASN A 482 -19.88 -12.45 20.32
C ASN A 482 -19.47 -12.63 18.85
N PRO A 483 -18.51 -13.50 18.50
CA PRO A 483 -18.04 -13.62 17.11
C PRO A 483 -19.04 -14.33 16.18
N PHE A 484 -20.30 -14.54 16.61
CA PHE A 484 -21.36 -15.16 15.83
C PHE A 484 -22.76 -14.64 16.23
N ASP A 485 -23.06 -13.37 15.92
CA ASP A 485 -24.44 -12.89 15.75
C ASP A 485 -24.59 -12.05 14.48
#